data_AF-A0A6P0RWU5-F1
#
_entry.id   AF-A0A6P0RWU5-F1
#
_cell.length_a   1.000
_cell.length_b   1.000
_cell.length_c   1.000
_cell.angle_alpha   90.00
_cell.angle_beta   90.00
_cell.angle_gamma   90.00
#
_symmetry.space_group_name_H-M   'P 1'
#
loop_
_entity.id
_entity.type
_entity.pdbx_description
1 polymer ?
#
loop_
_entity_poly.entity_id
_entity_poly.type
_entity_poly.pdbx_seq_one_letter_code
_entity_poly.pdbx_strand_id
1 'polypeptide(L)' 'NDVTVSLKAKRNPQAGGIYVFGVTAYSAGENSPGLYLGSRDLRLGGSD' A
#
# COMPACT_ATOMS: atom_id res chain seq x y z
N ASN A 1 -7.12 -0.60 20.68
CA ASN A 1 -5.72 -0.14 20.57
C ASN A 1 -5.36 -0.35 19.12
N ASP A 2 -5.61 0.66 18.30
CA ASP A 2 -5.81 0.46 16.86
C ASP A 2 -4.77 1.27 16.09
N VAL A 3 -4.19 0.66 15.07
CA VAL A 3 -3.21 1.29 14.17
C VAL A 3 -3.85 1.40 12.80
N THR A 4 -3.89 2.61 12.24
CA THR A 4 -4.40 2.86 10.90
C THR A 4 -3.27 3.27 9.97
N VAL A 5 -3.13 2.56 8.85
CA VAL A 5 -2.21 2.90 7.76
C VAL A 5 -3.01 3.40 6.58
N SER A 6 -2.65 4.56 6.04
CA SER A 6 -3.31 5.15 4.87
C SER A 6 -2.32 5.36 3.75
N LEU A 7 -2.75 5.05 2.52
CA LEU A 7 -1.97 5.28 1.32
C LEU A 7 -2.59 6.42 0.52
N LYS A 8 -1.78 7.39 0.10
CA LYS A 8 -2.19 8.49 -0.79
C LYS A 8 -1.18 8.63 -1.92
N ALA A 9 -1.65 8.63 -3.16
CA ALA A 9 -0.78 8.90 -4.30
C ALA A 9 -0.22 10.32 -4.21
N LYS A 10 1.11 10.45 -4.28
CA LYS A 10 1.79 11.75 -4.37
C LYS A 10 1.75 12.31 -5.79
N ARG A 11 1.79 11.44 -6.79
CA ARG A 11 1.74 11.78 -8.22
C ARG A 11 1.06 10.63 -8.97
N ASN A 12 0.17 10.97 -9.88
CA ASN A 12 -0.43 9.96 -10.75
C ASN A 12 0.66 9.32 -11.63
N PRO A 13 0.65 8.00 -11.81
CA PRO A 13 1.50 7.32 -12.79
C PRO A 13 1.12 7.75 -14.21
N GLN A 14 2.05 7.56 -15.14
CA GLN A 14 1.90 8.00 -16.54
C GLN A 14 0.89 7.15 -17.32
N ALA A 15 0.61 5.93 -16.85
CA ALA A 15 -0.41 5.06 -17.41
C ALA A 15 -1.62 5.01 -16.47
N GLY A 16 -2.83 4.96 -17.03
CA GLY A 16 -4.03 4.61 -16.27
C GLY A 16 -4.01 3.14 -15.83
N GLY A 17 -4.82 2.79 -14.83
CA GLY A 17 -4.98 1.40 -14.42
C GLY A 17 -5.27 1.20 -12.94
N ILE A 18 -5.16 -0.07 -12.53
CA ILE A 18 -5.34 -0.54 -11.15
C ILE A 18 -3.97 -0.84 -10.55
N TYR A 19 -3.64 -0.16 -9.45
CA TYR A 19 -2.38 -0.33 -8.73
C TYR A 19 -2.66 -1.02 -7.40
N VAL A 20 -2.10 -2.22 -7.19
CA VAL A 20 -2.33 -3.02 -5.98
C VAL A 20 -1.15 -2.90 -5.03
N PHE A 21 -1.43 -2.64 -3.75
CA PHE A 21 -0.43 -2.51 -2.70
C PHE A 21 -0.73 -3.50 -1.56
N GLY A 22 0.31 -4.13 -1.02
CA GLY A 22 0.26 -4.94 0.19
C GLY A 22 0.96 -4.23 1.34
N VAL A 23 0.45 -4.38 2.56
CA VAL A 23 1.04 -3.83 3.78
C VAL A 23 1.56 -4.96 4.65
N THR A 24 2.85 -4.91 4.98
CA THR A 24 3.50 -5.82 5.93
C THR A 24 4.13 -4.98 7.04
N ALA A 25 3.81 -5.28 8.29
CA ALA A 25 4.46 -4.68 9.45
C ALA A 25 5.61 -5.56 9.94
N TYR A 26 6.68 -4.91 10.40
CA TYR A 26 7.83 -5.56 11.02
C TYR A 26 7.98 -5.01 12.43
N SER A 27 8.06 -5.89 13.44
CA SER A 27 8.38 -5.48 14.80
C SER A 27 9.80 -4.93 14.87
N ALA A 28 10.05 -4.02 15.81
CA ALA A 28 11.40 -3.57 16.11
C ALA A 28 12.22 -4.75 16.68
N GLY A 29 13.44 -4.94 16.17
CA GLY A 29 14.34 -6.03 16.60
C GLY A 29 14.90 -6.83 15.41
N GLU A 30 16.04 -7.48 15.64
CA GLU A 30 16.73 -8.28 14.63
C GLU A 30 15.90 -9.53 14.26
N ASN A 31 15.84 -9.88 12.97
CA ASN A 31 15.15 -11.08 12.45
C ASN A 31 13.65 -11.18 12.79
N SER A 32 12.96 -10.05 12.95
CA SER A 32 11.52 -10.04 13.22
C SER A 32 10.70 -10.63 12.05
N PRO A 33 9.81 -11.61 12.28
CA PRO A 33 8.93 -12.12 11.24
C PRO A 33 7.93 -11.05 10.80
N GLY A 34 7.77 -10.88 9.48
CA GLY A 34 6.81 -9.92 8.94
C GLY A 34 5.36 -10.37 9.15
N LEU A 35 4.50 -9.44 9.55
CA LEU A 35 3.05 -9.66 9.68
C LEU A 35 2.33 -8.99 8.51
N TYR A 36 1.66 -9.77 7.67
CA TYR A 36 0.82 -9.24 6.60
C TYR A 36 -0.47 -8.65 7.17
N LEU A 37 -0.72 -7.36 6.90
CA LEU A 37 -1.86 -6.62 7.41
C LEU A 37 -3.00 -6.49 6.41
N GLY A 38 -2.74 -6.73 5.11
CA GLY A 38 -3.76 -6.69 4.06
C GLY A 38 -3.29 -6.00 2.78
N SER A 39 -4.21 -5.91 1.81
CA SER A 39 -3.97 -5.25 0.53
C SER A 39 -5.09 -4.29 0.15
N ARG A 40 -4.76 -3.34 -0.72
CA ARG A 40 -5.73 -2.41 -1.31
C ARG A 40 -5.35 -2.01 -2.72
N ASP A 41 -6.35 -1.75 -3.55
CA ASP A 41 -6.18 -1.17 -4.88
C ASP A 41 -6.37 0.35 -4.88
N LEU A 42 -5.58 1.01 -5.72
CA LEU A 42 -5.76 2.39 -6.10
C LEU A 42 -6.11 2.42 -7.59
N ARG A 43 -7.29 2.98 -7.90
CA ARG A 43 -7.77 3.13 -9.28
C ARG A 43 -7.45 4.51 -9.78
N LEU A 44 -6.76 4.57 -10.92
CA LEU A 44 -6.32 5.82 -11.54
C LEU A 44 -6.87 5.85 -12.95
N GLY A 45 -7.76 6.82 -13.21
CA GLY A 45 -8.30 7.05 -14.55
C GLY A 45 -7.20 7.59 -15.45
N GLY A 46 -6.92 6.89 -16.54
CA GLY A 46 -6.18 7.44 -17.67
C GLY A 46 -7.13 8.30 -18.51
N SER A 47 -6.64 9.42 -19.03
CA SER A 47 -7.29 10.06 -20.18
C SER A 47 -7.03 9.17 -21.40
N ASP A 48 -8.07 8.47 -21.86
CA ASP A 48 -8.09 7.84 -23.18
C ASP A 48 -7.89 8.87 -24.29
#